data_AF-A0A4R5VYB4-F1
#
_entry.id   AF-A0A4R5VYB4-F1
#
_cell.length_a   1.000
_cell.length_b   1.000
_cell.length_c   1.000
_cell.angle_alpha   90.00
_cell.angle_beta   90.00
_cell.angle_gamma   90.00
#
_symmetry.space_group_name_H-M   'P 1'
#
loop_
_entity.id
_entity.type
_entity.pdbx_description
1 polymer ?
#
loop_
_entity_poly.entity_id
_entity_poly.type
_entity_poly.pdbx_seq_one_letter_code
_entity_poly.pdbx_strand_id
1 'polypeptide(L)' 'MLFSKQQTRYQSEITLFLDSLKKANPQLEQNQLAGRALLWDKAPTSLDEQKRILSSTVKKESH' A
#
# COMPACT_ATOMS: atom_id res chain seq x y z
N MET A 1 41.32 20.53 2.06
CA MET A 1 40.01 21.06 1.62
C MET A 1 38.96 20.00 1.90
N LEU A 2 38.14 20.17 2.95
CA LEU A 2 37.04 19.26 3.26
C LEU A 2 35.79 19.78 2.55
N PHE A 3 35.44 19.18 1.41
CA PHE A 3 34.11 19.34 0.84
C PHE A 3 33.14 18.55 1.71
N SER A 4 32.65 19.17 2.78
CA SER A 4 31.46 18.70 3.47
C SER A 4 30.34 18.68 2.43
N LYS A 5 30.05 17.50 1.90
CA LYS A 5 28.83 17.26 1.11
C LYS A 5 27.66 17.36 2.09
N GLN A 6 27.26 18.59 2.43
CA GLN A 6 25.91 18.87 2.89
C GLN A 6 24.97 18.56 1.73
N GLN A 7 24.68 17.28 1.55
CA GLN A 7 23.55 16.83 0.78
C GLN A 7 22.32 17.14 1.63
N THR A 8 21.87 18.39 1.60
CA THR A 8 20.47 18.68 1.93
C THR A 8 19.66 17.90 0.91
N ARG A 9 19.19 16.71 1.31
CA ARG A 9 18.36 15.88 0.45
C ARG A 9 17.14 16.70 0.08
N TYR A 10 16.93 16.94 -1.20
CA TYR A 10 15.72 17.59 -1.68
C TYR A 10 14.51 16.80 -1.16
N GLN A 11 13.61 17.49 -0.46
CA GLN A 11 12.32 16.97 -0.04
C GLN A 11 11.26 17.75 -0.80
N SER A 12 10.37 17.03 -1.50
CA SER A 12 9.28 17.68 -2.22
C SER A 12 8.26 18.27 -1.26
N GLU A 13 7.54 19.29 -1.72
CA GLU A 13 6.42 19.89 -0.97
C GLU A 13 5.36 18.85 -0.59
N ILE A 14 5.13 17.86 -1.46
CA ILE A 14 4.20 16.75 -1.21
C ILE A 14 4.66 15.95 0.00
N THR A 15 5.94 15.61 0.11
CA THR A 15 6.45 14.86 1.26
C THR A 15 6.31 15.67 2.55
N LEU A 16 6.63 16.97 2.52
CA LEU A 16 6.45 17.87 3.68
C LEU A 16 4.97 17.96 4.10
N PHE A 17 4.07 18.08 3.14
CA PHE A 17 2.63 18.06 3.38
C PHE A 17 2.19 16.76 4.06
N LEU A 18 2.57 15.60 3.50
CA LEU A 18 2.22 14.30 4.08
C LEU A 18 2.75 14.13 5.50
N ASP A 19 3.98 14.58 5.77
CA ASP A 19 4.55 14.56 7.12
C ASP A 19 3.73 15.41 8.10
N SER A 20 3.37 16.63 7.69
CA SER A 20 2.53 17.51 8.52
C SER A 20 1.13 16.94 8.75
N LEU A 21 0.53 16.32 7.73
CA LEU A 21 -0.80 15.71 7.81
C LEU A 21 -0.81 14.54 8.79
N LYS A 22 0.19 13.66 8.73
CA LYS A 22 0.32 12.52 9.64
C LYS A 22 0.56 12.97 11.08
N LYS A 23 1.36 14.02 11.29
CA LYS A 23 1.57 14.62 12.63
C LYS A 23 0.29 15.21 13.20
N ALA A 24 -0.47 15.93 12.38
CA ALA A 24 -1.74 16.53 12.79
C ALA A 24 -2.83 15.48 13.07
N ASN A 25 -2.76 14.31 12.41
CA ASN A 25 -3.74 13.24 12.57
C ASN A 25 -3.08 11.86 12.76
N PRO A 26 -2.68 11.50 14.00
CA PRO A 26 -2.01 10.23 14.29
C PRO A 26 -2.87 8.99 14.00
N GLN A 27 -4.20 9.11 14.01
CA GLN A 27 -5.13 7.99 13.73
C GLN A 27 -5.37 7.78 12.23
N LEU A 28 -4.84 8.64 11.37
CA LEU A 28 -5.10 8.63 9.93
C LEU A 28 -4.75 7.29 9.30
N GLU A 29 -3.59 6.69 9.63
CA GLU A 29 -3.16 5.42 9.04
C GLU A 29 -4.07 4.27 9.47
N GLN A 30 -4.49 4.23 10.74
CA GLN A 30 -5.43 3.23 11.22
C GLN A 30 -6.77 3.32 10.49
N ASN A 31 -7.28 4.54 10.27
CA ASN A 31 -8.52 4.77 9.54
C ASN A 31 -8.39 4.40 8.06
N GLN A 32 -7.24 4.66 7.44
CA GLN A 32 -6.97 4.23 6.06
C GLN A 32 -6.95 2.70 5.95
N LEU A 33 -6.28 2.02 6.89
CA LEU A 33 -6.26 0.56 6.94
C LEU A 33 -7.65 -0.02 7.16
N ALA A 34 -8.43 0.56 8.09
CA ALA A 34 -9.81 0.13 8.33
C ALA A 34 -10.70 0.33 7.09
N GLY A 35 -10.62 1.49 6.43
CA GLY A 35 -11.35 1.77 5.21
C GLY A 35 -10.98 0.85 4.05
N ARG A 36 -9.69 0.53 3.91
CA ARG A 36 -9.19 -0.45 2.95
C ARG A 36 -9.71 -1.85 3.25
N ALA A 37 -9.65 -2.28 4.51
CA ALA A 37 -10.08 -3.60 4.92
C ALA A 37 -11.57 -3.87 4.65
N LEU A 38 -12.41 -2.82 4.71
CA LEU A 38 -13.85 -2.95 4.49
C LEU A 38 -14.22 -3.29 3.04
N LEU A 39 -13.53 -2.73 2.05
CA LEU A 39 -13.97 -2.82 0.64
C LEU A 39 -12.93 -3.43 -0.30
N TRP A 40 -11.67 -3.57 0.12
CA TRP A 40 -10.56 -3.91 -0.78
C TRP A 40 -9.83 -5.18 -0.35
N ASP A 41 -9.61 -5.38 0.96
CA ASP A 41 -8.90 -6.55 1.42
C ASP A 41 -9.77 -7.81 1.26
N LYS A 42 -9.26 -8.78 0.51
CA LYS A 42 -9.92 -10.08 0.36
C LYS A 42 -9.65 -10.92 1.59
N ALA A 43 -10.70 -11.51 2.15
CA ALA A 43 -10.54 -12.51 3.19
C ALA A 43 -9.69 -13.69 2.68
N PRO A 44 -8.84 -14.30 3.54
CA PRO A 44 -8.14 -15.51 3.18
C PRO A 44 -9.13 -16.60 2.75
N THR A 45 -8.94 -17.17 1.57
CA THR A 45 -9.75 -18.29 1.08
C THR A 45 -9.21 -19.61 1.66
N SER A 46 -10.11 -20.54 2.02
CA SER A 46 -9.69 -21.84 2.53
C SER A 46 -8.92 -22.64 1.46
N LEU A 47 -8.09 -23.60 1.88
CA LEU A 47 -7.31 -24.41 0.93
C LEU A 47 -8.21 -25.14 -0.08
N ASP A 48 -9.41 -25.56 0.32
CA ASP A 48 -10.35 -26.23 -0.58
C ASP A 48 -11.04 -25.25 -1.53
N GLU A 49 -11.35 -24.03 -1.09
CA GLU A 49 -11.83 -22.94 -1.96
C GLU A 49 -10.78 -22.61 -3.03
N GLN A 50 -9.50 -22.51 -2.64
CA GLN A 50 -8.38 -22.27 -3.55
C GLN A 50 -8.27 -23.38 -4.61
N LYS A 51 -8.35 -24.66 -4.21
CA LYS A 51 -8.33 -25.79 -5.15
C LYS A 51 -9.48 -25.72 -6.15
N ARG A 52 -10.69 -25.36 -5.71
CA ARG A 52 -11.84 -25.22 -6.62
C ARG A 52 -11.63 -24.09 -7.63
N ILE A 53 -11.19 -22.92 -7.18
CA ILE A 53 -10.91 -21.77 -8.06
C ILE A 53 -9.91 -22.17 -9.15
N LEU A 54 -8.81 -22.83 -8.76
CA LEU A 54 -7.81 -23.34 -9.71
C LEU A 54 -8.41 -24.34 -10.69
N SER A 55 -9.20 -25.30 -10.21
CA SER A 55 -9.86 -26.30 -11.08
C SER A 55 -10.92 -25.71 -12.01
N SER A 56 -11.54 -24.59 -11.63
CA SER A 56 -12.58 -23.89 -12.41
C SER A 56 -12.02 -22.89 -13.42
N THR A 57 -10.72 -22.59 -13.36
CA THR A 57 -10.10 -21.61 -14.25
C THR A 57 -9.93 -22.23 -15.64
N VAL A 58 -10.72 -21.75 -16.62
CA VAL A 58 -10.51 -22.06 -18.03
C VAL A 58 -9.28 -21.31 -18.52
N LYS A 59 -8.34 -22.03 -19.16
CA LYS A 59 -7.13 -21.45 -19.75
C LYS A 59 -7.55 -20.39 -20.77
N LYS A 60 -7.25 -19.12 -20.48
CA LYS A 60 -7.47 -18.04 -21.45
C LYS A 60 -6.40 -18.17 -22.53
N GLU A 61 -6.81 -18.53 -23.73
CA GLU A 61 -5.93 -18.47 -24.90
C GLU A 61 -5.84 -17.00 -25.34
N SER A 62 -4.62 -16.46 -25.39
CA SER A 62 -4.37 -15.12 -25.92
C SER A 62 -4.38 -15.20 -27.44
N HIS A 63 -5.21 -14.39 -28.08
CA HIS A 63 -5.07 -14.07 -29.51
C HIS A 63 -3.84 -13.22 -29.76
#